data_AF-A0A0A0LES6-F1
#
_entry.id   AF-A0A0A0LES6-F1
#
_cell.length_a   1.000
_cell.length_b   1.000
_cell.length_c   1.000
_cell.angle_alpha   90.00
_cell.angle_beta   90.00
_cell.angle_gamma   90.00
#
_symmetry.space_group_name_H-M   'P 1'
#
loop_
_entity.id
_entity.type
_entity.pdbx_description
1 polymer ?
#
loop_
_entity_poly.entity_id
_entity_poly.type
_entity_poly.pdbx_seq_one_letter_code
_entity_poly.pdbx_strand_id
1 'polypeptide(L)'
;MLEVPCKTISSESGKALKALATAMKKMTDPSPSSQLHLNAAKSAVNDLKNTLKSGTTQISDDISNLLAIIPDATVASILIDIVKSVEDLSEAVAELSLKAKFKRVSPEKPQLLHKGTIKPFVEEDDNVEAQQQPHVVITVKEIENNNDEDLRVNKKPDREQERKEPLEGFFNNN
;
A
#
# COMPACT_ATOMS: atom_id res chain seq x y z
N MET A 1 -5.59 7.35 24.78
CA MET A 1 -4.49 7.92 23.95
C MET A 1 -3.59 6.85 23.33
N LEU A 2 -3.38 5.69 23.96
CA LEU A 2 -2.55 4.62 23.39
C LEU A 2 -3.17 3.85 22.23
N GLU A 3 -4.47 4.01 22.00
CA GLU A 3 -5.22 3.24 20.99
C GLU A 3 -4.59 3.31 19.59
N VAL A 4 -4.22 4.52 19.13
CA VAL A 4 -3.65 4.72 17.78
C VAL A 4 -2.30 4.00 17.63
N PRO A 5 -1.27 4.26 18.45
CA PRO A 5 0.00 3.53 18.33
C PRO A 5 -0.16 2.02 18.57
N CYS A 6 -1.01 1.58 19.49
CA CYS A 6 -1.26 0.15 19.74
C CYS A 6 -1.88 -0.56 18.52
N LYS A 7 -2.86 0.06 17.86
CA LYS A 7 -3.47 -0.45 16.62
C LYS A 7 -2.44 -0.53 15.50
N THR A 8 -1.61 0.50 15.34
CA THR A 8 -0.55 0.51 14.33
C THR A 8 0.47 -0.59 14.58
N ILE A 9 0.98 -0.72 15.81
CA ILE A 9 1.94 -1.79 16.16
C ILE A 9 1.34 -3.17 15.85
N SER A 10 0.11 -3.42 16.30
CA SER A 10 -0.55 -4.72 16.11
C SER A 10 -0.75 -5.05 14.63
N SER A 11 -1.26 -4.08 13.86
CA SER A 11 -1.53 -4.24 12.43
C SER A 11 -0.25 -4.43 11.62
N GLU A 12 0.74 -3.56 11.82
CA GLU A 12 2.01 -3.61 11.07
C GLU A 12 2.85 -4.83 11.45
N SER A 13 2.89 -5.22 12.73
CA SER A 13 3.53 -6.47 13.16
C SER A 13 2.86 -7.69 12.51
N GLY A 14 1.53 -7.73 12.47
CA GLY A 14 0.77 -8.79 11.80
C GLY A 14 1.05 -8.87 10.30
N LYS A 15 1.14 -7.72 9.61
CA LYS A 15 1.50 -7.66 8.19
C LYS A 15 2.94 -8.13 7.94
N ALA A 16 3.88 -7.73 8.78
CA ALA A 16 5.27 -8.18 8.71
C ALA A 16 5.35 -9.71 8.88
N LEU A 17 4.73 -10.26 9.93
CA LEU A 17 4.66 -11.70 10.18
C LEU A 17 4.00 -12.46 9.03
N LYS A 18 2.91 -11.94 8.47
CA LYS A 18 2.23 -12.54 7.32
C LYS A 18 3.16 -12.59 6.09
N ALA A 19 3.91 -11.53 5.84
CA ALA A 19 4.88 -11.48 4.75
C ALA A 19 6.02 -12.49 4.94
N LEU A 20 6.59 -12.57 6.16
CA LEU A 20 7.62 -13.55 6.51
C LEU A 20 7.12 -14.99 6.38
N ALA A 21 5.95 -15.30 6.94
CA ALA A 21 5.34 -16.63 6.83
C ALA A 21 5.05 -17.01 5.37
N THR A 22 4.61 -16.06 4.55
CA THR A 22 4.40 -16.28 3.12
C THR A 22 5.71 -16.60 2.40
N ALA A 23 6.79 -15.88 2.71
CA ALA A 23 8.11 -16.11 2.15
C ALA A 23 8.64 -17.52 2.51
N MET A 24 8.57 -17.89 3.79
CA MET A 24 8.94 -19.24 4.26
C MET A 24 8.12 -20.34 3.58
N LYS A 25 6.78 -20.18 3.54
CA LYS A 25 5.88 -21.18 2.92
C LYS A 25 6.17 -21.38 1.44
N LYS A 26 6.55 -20.31 0.73
CA LYS A 26 6.89 -20.36 -0.69
C LYS A 26 8.37 -20.70 -0.95
N MET A 27 9.18 -20.78 0.11
CA MET A 27 10.63 -20.91 0.04
C MET A 27 11.25 -19.84 -0.88
N THR A 28 10.76 -18.62 -0.73
CA THR A 28 11.23 -17.45 -1.47
C THR A 28 11.83 -16.44 -0.50
N ASP A 29 12.76 -15.62 -0.98
CA ASP A 29 13.34 -14.56 -0.15
C ASP A 29 12.24 -13.66 0.45
N PRO A 30 12.41 -13.18 1.71
CA PRO A 30 11.51 -12.20 2.32
C PRO A 30 11.35 -10.98 1.42
N SER A 31 10.10 -10.58 1.18
CA SER A 31 9.82 -9.41 0.34
C SER A 31 10.18 -8.11 1.08
N PRO A 32 10.51 -7.02 0.36
CA PRO A 32 10.74 -5.71 0.97
C PRO A 32 9.57 -5.20 1.83
N SER A 33 8.35 -5.67 1.56
CA SER A 33 7.15 -5.34 2.35
C SER A 33 7.25 -5.81 3.80
N SER A 34 7.92 -6.94 4.09
CA SER A 34 8.13 -7.40 5.47
C SER A 34 8.90 -6.36 6.30
N GLN A 35 10.00 -5.84 5.75
CA GLN A 35 10.81 -4.81 6.40
C GLN A 35 10.08 -3.46 6.49
N LEU A 36 9.31 -3.09 5.47
CA LEU A 36 8.50 -1.88 5.49
C LEU A 36 7.51 -1.89 6.67
N HIS A 37 6.80 -2.99 6.86
CA HIS A 37 5.85 -3.15 7.96
C HIS A 37 6.57 -3.20 9.32
N LEU A 38 7.71 -3.90 9.43
CA LEU A 38 8.52 -3.90 10.66
C LEU A 38 9.00 -2.49 11.04
N ASN A 39 9.47 -1.71 10.07
CA ASN A 39 9.90 -0.33 10.31
C ASN A 39 8.74 0.57 10.75
N ALA A 40 7.54 0.39 10.16
CA ALA A 40 6.34 1.09 10.60
C ALA A 40 5.95 0.73 12.05
N ALA A 41 6.04 -0.55 12.42
CA ALA A 41 5.80 -1.00 13.80
C ALA A 41 6.81 -0.38 14.78
N LYS A 42 8.11 -0.34 14.43
CA LYS A 42 9.16 0.31 15.23
C LYS A 42 8.93 1.82 15.39
N SER A 43 8.47 2.50 14.34
CA SER A 43 8.09 3.92 14.43
C SER A 43 6.94 4.11 15.41
N ALA A 44 5.90 3.27 15.32
CA ALA A 44 4.76 3.32 16.22
C ALA A 44 5.13 3.00 17.69
N VAL A 45 6.17 2.21 17.94
CA VAL A 45 6.75 2.03 19.28
C VAL A 45 7.31 3.34 19.84
N ASN A 46 7.93 4.18 19.01
CA ASN A 46 8.41 5.48 19.46
C ASN A 46 7.23 6.41 19.79
N ASP A 47 6.19 6.40 18.96
CA ASP A 47 4.96 7.16 19.22
C ASP A 47 4.27 6.69 20.50
N LEU A 48 4.25 5.37 20.76
CA LEU A 48 3.72 4.80 22.00
C LEU A 48 4.51 5.28 23.23
N LYS A 49 5.85 5.23 23.17
CA LYS A 49 6.74 5.71 24.24
C LYS A 49 6.53 7.20 24.52
N ASN A 50 6.41 8.01 23.47
CA ASN A 50 6.15 9.44 23.60
C ASN A 50 4.77 9.71 24.22
N THR A 51 3.75 8.96 23.80
CA THR A 51 2.40 9.03 24.36
C THR A 51 2.40 8.72 25.85
N LEU A 52 3.07 7.64 26.28
CA LEU A 52 3.18 7.26 27.69
C LEU A 52 3.93 8.31 28.52
N LYS A 53 5.03 8.86 28.00
CA LYS A 53 5.78 9.93 28.67
C LYS A 53 4.89 11.16 28.89
N SER A 54 4.20 11.60 27.84
CA SER A 54 3.28 12.75 27.90
C SER A 54 2.12 12.51 28.86
N GLY A 55 1.58 11.29 28.88
CA GLY A 55 0.54 10.90 29.85
C GLY A 55 1.05 10.93 31.30
N THR A 56 2.28 10.42 31.53
CA THR A 56 2.89 10.38 32.86
C THR A 56 3.23 11.77 33.39
N THR A 57 3.65 12.71 32.53
CA THR A 57 3.92 14.10 32.95
C THR A 57 2.68 14.88 33.40
N GLN A 58 1.48 14.37 33.12
CA GLN A 58 0.21 14.99 33.53
C GLN A 58 -0.36 14.37 34.81
N ILE A 59 0.30 13.36 35.37
CA ILE A 59 -0.12 12.66 36.59
C ILE A 59 0.42 13.43 37.81
N SER A 60 -0.46 13.74 38.78
CA SER A 60 -0.03 14.24 40.09
C SER A 60 0.63 13.14 40.92
N ASP A 61 1.44 13.50 41.93
CA ASP A 61 2.16 12.57 42.81
C ASP A 61 1.27 11.63 43.69
N ASP A 62 -0.03 11.55 43.40
CA ASP A 62 -0.95 10.62 44.06
C ASP A 62 -0.76 9.18 43.53
N ILE A 63 -0.53 8.25 44.45
CA ILE A 63 -0.42 6.80 44.21
C ILE A 63 -1.63 6.26 43.43
N SER A 64 -2.82 6.81 43.64
CA SER A 64 -4.04 6.40 42.94
C SER A 64 -3.94 6.64 41.43
N ASN A 65 -3.30 7.73 41.01
CA ASN A 65 -3.08 8.05 39.60
C ASN A 65 -1.95 7.20 39.00
N LEU A 66 -0.97 6.80 39.80
CA LEU A 66 0.07 5.87 39.37
C LEU A 66 -0.48 4.45 39.12
N LEU A 67 -1.41 3.98 39.94
CA LEU A 67 -2.03 2.66 39.71
C LEU A 67 -2.87 2.64 38.41
N ALA A 68 -3.45 3.77 38.03
CA ALA A 68 -4.27 3.88 36.82
C ALA A 68 -3.48 3.72 35.51
N ILE A 69 -2.15 3.96 35.49
CA ILE A 69 -1.32 3.79 34.28
C ILE A 69 -0.78 2.36 34.10
N ILE A 70 -0.84 1.51 35.13
CA ILE A 70 -0.27 0.15 35.09
C ILE A 70 -0.83 -0.68 33.91
N PRO A 71 -2.15 -0.71 33.64
CA PRO A 71 -2.69 -1.48 32.51
C PRO A 71 -2.13 -0.99 31.17
N ASP A 72 -2.08 0.33 31.00
CA ASP A 72 -1.57 1.02 29.81
C ASP A 72 -0.07 0.72 29.58
N ALA A 73 0.74 0.80 30.64
CA ALA A 73 2.15 0.44 30.60
C ALA A 73 2.35 -1.06 30.32
N THR A 74 1.50 -1.93 30.86
CA THR A 74 1.56 -3.38 30.65
C THR A 74 1.30 -3.72 29.18
N VAL A 75 0.23 -3.16 28.59
CA VAL A 75 -0.08 -3.34 27.16
C VAL A 75 1.07 -2.85 26.30
N ALA A 76 1.66 -1.70 26.64
CA ALA A 76 2.77 -1.16 25.90
C ALA A 76 4.02 -2.03 25.95
N SER A 77 4.37 -2.56 27.14
CA SER A 77 5.49 -3.49 27.30
C SER A 77 5.30 -4.74 26.43
N ILE A 78 4.12 -5.35 26.45
CA ILE A 78 3.79 -6.53 25.63
C ILE A 78 3.95 -6.21 24.13
N LEU A 79 3.41 -5.08 23.68
CA LEU A 79 3.51 -4.69 22.27
C LEU A 79 4.96 -4.39 21.84
N ILE A 80 5.77 -3.80 22.71
CA ILE A 80 7.20 -3.58 22.46
C ILE A 80 7.92 -4.92 22.30
N ASP A 81 7.63 -5.89 23.17
CA ASP A 81 8.26 -7.22 23.11
C ASP A 81 7.80 -8.03 21.90
N ILE A 82 6.55 -7.85 21.45
CA ILE A 82 6.08 -8.39 20.17
C ILE A 82 6.92 -7.83 19.01
N VAL A 83 7.13 -6.51 18.93
CA VAL A 83 7.92 -5.92 17.84
C VAL A 83 9.35 -6.45 17.81
N LYS A 84 10.00 -6.60 18.98
CA LYS A 84 11.33 -7.24 19.08
C LYS A 84 11.30 -8.69 18.58
N SER A 85 10.29 -9.46 19.00
CA SER A 85 10.13 -10.84 18.55
C SER A 85 9.95 -10.94 17.02
N VAL A 86 9.25 -9.99 16.40
CA VAL A 86 9.11 -9.92 14.94
C VAL A 86 10.43 -9.54 14.26
N GLU A 87 11.23 -8.66 14.87
CA GLU A 87 12.57 -8.31 14.39
C GLU A 87 13.50 -9.54 14.41
N ASP A 88 13.57 -10.25 15.54
CA ASP A 88 14.38 -11.47 15.67
C ASP A 88 13.93 -12.55 14.67
N LEU A 89 12.62 -12.71 14.47
CA LEU A 89 12.07 -13.58 13.43
C LEU A 89 12.48 -13.15 12.02
N SER A 90 12.47 -11.84 11.75
CA SER A 90 12.87 -11.32 10.44
C SER A 90 14.33 -11.64 10.13
N GLU A 91 15.21 -11.47 11.10
CA GLU A 91 16.63 -11.83 10.98
C GLU A 91 16.82 -13.34 10.80
N ALA A 92 16.19 -14.16 11.65
CA ALA A 92 16.28 -15.61 11.56
C ALA A 92 15.75 -16.15 10.21
N VAL A 93 14.66 -15.56 9.68
CA VAL A 93 14.12 -15.94 8.37
C VAL A 93 15.04 -15.50 7.24
N ALA A 94 15.67 -14.34 7.33
CA ALA A 94 16.67 -13.90 6.35
C ALA A 94 17.89 -14.83 6.33
N GLU A 95 18.42 -15.22 7.50
CA GLU A 95 19.50 -16.21 7.58
C GLU A 95 19.08 -17.58 7.01
N LEU A 96 17.86 -18.02 7.35
CA LEU A 96 17.30 -19.26 6.83
C LEU A 96 17.18 -19.21 5.31
N SER A 97 16.73 -18.09 4.74
CA SER A 97 16.55 -17.95 3.28
C SER A 97 17.88 -18.12 2.55
N LEU A 98 18.96 -17.55 3.10
CA LEU A 98 20.31 -17.70 2.57
C LEU A 98 20.82 -19.14 2.67
N LYS A 99 20.70 -19.77 3.85
CA LYS A 99 21.19 -21.14 4.09
C LYS A 99 20.41 -22.18 3.29
N ALA A 100 19.10 -22.00 3.17
CA ALA A 100 18.21 -22.89 2.44
C ALA A 100 18.10 -22.55 0.94
N LYS A 101 18.83 -21.53 0.47
CA LYS A 101 18.85 -21.09 -0.94
C LYS A 101 17.44 -20.82 -1.47
N PHE A 102 16.66 -20.05 -0.71
CA PHE A 102 15.34 -19.61 -1.13
C PHE A 102 15.39 -18.91 -2.49
N LYS A 103 14.31 -19.04 -3.25
CA LYS A 103 14.22 -18.47 -4.60
C LYS A 103 14.05 -16.96 -4.49
N ARG A 104 14.81 -16.21 -5.29
CA ARG A 104 14.56 -14.77 -5.48
C ARG A 104 13.31 -14.57 -6.32
N VAL A 105 12.37 -13.78 -5.81
CA VAL A 105 11.23 -13.31 -6.60
C VAL A 105 11.67 -12.02 -7.28
N SER A 106 11.91 -12.07 -8.58
CA SER A 106 12.09 -10.85 -9.37
C SER A 106 10.79 -10.04 -9.29
N PRO A 107 10.84 -8.72 -9.06
CA PRO A 107 9.68 -7.90 -9.37
C PRO A 107 9.31 -8.16 -10.84
N GLU A 108 8.01 -8.36 -11.12
CA GLU A 108 7.52 -8.42 -12.50
C GLU A 108 8.09 -7.22 -13.24
N LYS A 109 8.75 -7.47 -14.38
CA LYS A 109 9.27 -6.39 -15.23
C LYS A 109 8.13 -5.40 -15.45
N PRO A 110 8.33 -4.09 -15.23
CA PRO A 110 7.36 -3.10 -15.65
C PRO A 110 7.05 -3.40 -17.12
N GLN A 111 5.80 -3.72 -17.44
CA GLN A 111 5.37 -3.88 -18.82
C GLN A 111 5.71 -2.54 -19.47
N LEU A 112 6.76 -2.53 -20.29
CA LEU A 112 7.19 -1.35 -21.01
C LEU A 112 5.99 -0.94 -21.85
N LEU A 113 5.27 0.10 -21.40
CA LEU A 113 4.21 0.70 -22.16
C LEU A 113 4.79 1.01 -23.53
N HIS A 114 4.17 0.45 -24.58
CA HIS A 114 4.62 0.56 -25.95
C HIS A 114 4.89 2.04 -26.27
N LYS A 115 6.16 2.42 -26.23
CA LYS A 115 6.59 3.75 -26.67
C LYS A 115 6.36 3.74 -28.17
N GLY A 116 5.28 4.38 -28.62
CA GLY A 116 4.93 4.43 -30.04
C GLY A 116 6.12 4.95 -30.84
N THR A 117 6.66 4.12 -31.72
CA THR A 117 7.68 4.55 -32.68
C THR A 117 7.00 5.43 -33.72
N ILE A 118 7.15 6.74 -33.60
CA ILE A 118 6.78 7.66 -34.68
C ILE A 118 7.88 7.55 -35.73
N LYS A 119 7.54 7.07 -36.93
CA LYS A 119 8.43 7.08 -38.09
C LYS A 119 8.29 8.48 -38.72
N PRO A 120 9.33 9.34 -38.71
CA PRO A 120 9.22 10.63 -39.38
C PRO A 120 9.07 10.39 -40.88
N PHE A 121 8.08 11.06 -41.45
CA PHE A 121 7.80 11.08 -42.87
C PHE A 121 8.89 11.90 -43.58
N VAL A 122 9.58 11.28 -44.53
CA VAL A 122 10.52 11.96 -45.42
C VAL A 122 9.79 12.10 -46.75
N GLU A 123 9.43 13.33 -47.11
CA GLU A 123 9.04 13.62 -48.49
C GLU A 123 10.33 13.60 -49.32
N GLU A 124 10.41 12.64 -50.25
CA GLU A 124 11.42 12.65 -51.31
C GLU A 124 10.98 13.70 -52.33
N ASP A 125 11.67 14.85 -52.34
CA ASP A 125 11.74 15.64 -53.57
C ASP A 125 13.10 16.35 -53.66
N ASP A 126 13.67 16.27 -54.86
CA ASP A 126 15.07 16.54 -55.19
C ASP A 126 15.41 18.05 -55.18
N ASN A 127 16.58 18.39 -54.64
CA ASN A 127 17.21 19.73 -54.56
C ASN A 127 16.45 20.73 -53.66
N VAL A 128 17.02 21.35 -52.62
CA VAL A 128 18.24 22.16 -52.58
C VAL A 128 18.67 22.37 -51.11
N GLU A 129 19.96 22.55 -50.87
CA GLU A 129 20.59 22.85 -49.58
C GLU A 129 20.02 24.10 -48.89
N ALA A 130 19.37 23.92 -47.73
CA ALA A 130 19.36 24.89 -46.64
C ALA A 130 18.94 24.21 -45.33
N GLN A 131 19.82 24.24 -44.34
CA GLN A 131 19.62 23.72 -42.98
C GLN A 131 18.35 24.31 -42.35
N GLN A 132 17.27 23.53 -42.29
CA GLN A 132 16.04 23.89 -41.61
C GLN A 132 15.81 22.90 -40.46
N GLN A 133 15.89 23.40 -39.23
CA GLN A 133 15.59 22.64 -38.02
C GLN A 133 14.09 22.30 -37.98
N PRO A 134 13.69 21.13 -37.48
CA PRO A 134 12.28 20.75 -37.42
C PRO A 134 11.53 21.65 -36.43
N HIS A 135 10.75 22.59 -36.95
CA HIS A 135 9.88 23.45 -36.16
C HIS A 135 8.55 22.72 -35.89
N VAL A 136 8.20 22.54 -34.61
CA VAL A 136 6.88 22.05 -34.21
C VAL A 136 5.96 23.25 -34.06
N VAL A 137 4.96 23.37 -34.95
CA VAL A 137 3.94 24.42 -34.88
C VAL A 137 2.85 23.97 -33.91
N ILE A 138 2.71 24.68 -32.79
CA ILE A 138 1.60 24.49 -31.84
C ILE A 138 0.58 25.59 -32.11
N THR A 139 -0.56 25.24 -32.69
CA THR A 139 -1.69 26.15 -32.84
C THR A 139 -2.51 26.15 -31.55
N VAL A 140 -2.36 27.20 -30.74
CA VAL A 140 -3.23 27.44 -29.58
C VAL A 140 -4.51 28.10 -30.09
N LYS A 141 -5.65 27.42 -29.93
CA LYS A 141 -6.96 28.05 -30.12
C LYS A 141 -7.27 28.86 -28.86
N GLU A 142 -7.49 30.16 -29.02
CA GLU A 142 -8.04 31.01 -27.96
C GLU A 142 -9.37 30.43 -27.49
N ILE A 143 -9.47 30.17 -26.19
CA ILE A 143 -10.75 29.83 -25.55
C ILE A 143 -11.35 31.17 -25.12
N GLU A 144 -12.34 31.64 -25.88
CA GLU A 144 -13.19 32.75 -25.45
C GLU A 144 -13.96 32.30 -24.19
N ASN A 145 -13.65 32.92 -23.05
CA ASN A 145 -14.40 32.78 -21.82
C ASN A 145 -15.75 33.50 -21.98
N ASN A 146 -16.75 32.78 -22.47
CA ASN A 146 -18.14 33.18 -22.34
C ASN A 146 -18.81 32.26 -21.31
N ASN A 147 -19.07 32.85 -20.14
CA ASN A 147 -20.01 32.32 -19.18
C ASN A 147 -21.39 32.34 -19.84
N ASP A 148 -22.04 31.18 -19.96
CA ASP A 148 -23.48 31.09 -19.84
C ASP A 148 -23.88 29.67 -19.42
N GLU A 149 -24.69 29.64 -18.36
CA GLU A 149 -25.46 28.52 -17.83
C GLU A 149 -26.25 27.80 -18.93
N ASP A 150 -26.10 26.48 -19.06
CA ASP A 150 -27.25 25.66 -19.47
C ASP A 150 -27.15 24.19 -19.04
N LEU A 151 -28.31 23.67 -18.67
CA LEU A 151 -28.57 22.44 -17.93
C LEU A 151 -28.06 21.17 -18.63
N ARG A 152 -27.36 20.30 -17.89
CA ARG A 152 -27.20 18.88 -18.24
C ARG A 152 -27.95 17.99 -17.27
N VAL A 153 -29.24 17.79 -17.57
CA VAL A 153 -29.98 16.57 -17.20
C VAL A 153 -29.36 15.41 -17.97
N ASN A 154 -28.59 14.56 -17.29
CA ASN A 154 -28.23 13.23 -17.79
C ASN A 154 -28.91 12.16 -16.94
N LYS A 155 -30.03 11.69 -17.48
CA LYS A 155 -30.89 10.62 -17.00
C LYS A 155 -30.12 9.29 -17.06
N LYS A 156 -29.95 8.61 -15.93
CA LYS A 156 -29.52 7.20 -15.89
C LYS A 156 -30.60 6.33 -16.55
N PRO A 157 -30.26 5.33 -17.37
CA PRO A 157 -31.21 4.31 -17.75
C PRO A 157 -31.30 3.26 -16.63
N ASP A 158 -32.47 3.23 -15.98
CA ASP A 158 -32.92 2.09 -15.17
C ASP A 158 -33.10 0.87 -16.09
N ARG A 159 -32.37 -0.21 -15.78
CA ARG A 159 -32.71 -1.54 -16.29
C ARG A 159 -33.29 -2.35 -15.14
N GLU A 160 -34.61 -2.28 -15.03
CA GLU A 160 -35.42 -3.27 -14.36
C GLU A 160 -36.02 -4.16 -15.45
N GLN A 161 -35.71 -5.46 -15.41
CA GLN A 161 -36.58 -6.45 -16.04
C GLN A 161 -36.72 -7.65 -15.11
N GLU A 162 -37.92 -7.72 -14.57
CA GLU A 162 -38.45 -8.71 -13.65
C GLU A 162 -38.77 -10.04 -14.37
N ARG A 163 -38.62 -11.13 -13.60
CA ARG A 163 -39.44 -12.35 -13.58
C ARG A 163 -39.24 -13.43 -14.66
N LYS A 164 -38.89 -14.66 -14.25
CA LYS A 164 -39.83 -15.78 -13.93
C LYS A 164 -39.09 -17.02 -13.37
N GLU A 165 -39.42 -17.40 -12.13
CA GLU A 165 -39.39 -18.81 -11.66
C GLU A 165 -40.51 -19.61 -12.38
N PRO A 166 -40.39 -20.95 -12.62
CA PRO A 166 -40.58 -21.94 -11.54
C PRO A 166 -39.88 -23.33 -11.65
N LEU A 167 -39.69 -23.91 -10.45
CA LEU A 167 -39.88 -25.31 -9.99
C LEU A 167 -38.97 -26.48 -10.48
N GLU A 168 -38.34 -27.09 -9.45
CA GLU A 168 -38.25 -28.53 -9.16
C GLU A 168 -37.46 -29.46 -10.11
N GLY A 169 -36.42 -30.11 -9.56
CA GLY A 169 -35.98 -31.40 -10.10
C GLY A 169 -34.54 -31.83 -9.81
N PHE A 170 -34.37 -32.59 -8.74
CA PHE A 170 -33.45 -33.73 -8.59
C PHE A 170 -31.94 -33.53 -8.79
N PHE A 171 -31.18 -33.63 -7.69
CA PHE A 171 -29.95 -34.44 -7.70
C PHE A 171 -29.89 -35.33 -6.46
N ASN A 172 -30.05 -36.63 -6.74
CA ASN A 172 -29.78 -37.75 -5.86
C ASN A 172 -28.27 -37.95 -5.66
N ASN A 173 -27.96 -38.52 -4.50
CA ASN A 173 -26.68 -39.06 -4.06
C ASN A 173 -25.93 -39.89 -5.12
N ASN A 174 -24.60 -39.78 -5.10
CA ASN A 174 -23.68 -40.93 -5.10
C ASN A 174 -22.39 -40.55 -4.37
#